data_AF-A0A2V7W9X6-F1
#
_entry.id   AF-A0A2V7W9X6-F1
#
_cell.length_a   1.000
_cell.length_b   1.000
_cell.length_c   1.000
_cell.angle_alpha   90.00
_cell.angle_beta   90.00
_cell.angle_gamma   90.00
#
_symmetry.space_group_name_H-M   'P 1'
#
loop_
_entity.id
_entity.type
_entity.pdbx_description
1 polymer ?
#
loop_
_entity_poly.entity_id
_entity_poly.type
_entity_poly.pdbx_seq_one_letter_code
_entity_poly.pdbx_strand_id
1 'polypeptide(L)'
;MNTIEVLDLPDDARELVRECEVRGTRTLLQRNGRPVAMLVSYDEYLALRETVDIANDPDLTAAINAASEEEPQRHSERIWLVPSVDQVNLAEHERVLVDGAFEKIDDDPIAGAPLFEPLKGLWVYRAEHLRILYRVAPEIGGVVVLSLTRSVA
;
A
#
# COMPACT_ATOMS: atom_id res chain seq x y z
N MET A 1 5.60 17.04 -15.53
CA MET A 1 6.06 15.68 -15.88
C MET A 1 5.90 15.53 -17.38
N ASN A 2 6.89 14.99 -18.10
CA ASN A 2 6.72 14.68 -19.51
C ASN A 2 6.03 13.31 -19.62
N THR A 3 4.98 13.21 -20.44
CA THR A 3 4.22 11.96 -20.61
C THR A 3 4.48 11.42 -22.02
N ILE A 4 4.71 10.12 -22.11
CA ILE A 4 4.90 9.40 -23.37
C ILE A 4 3.94 8.22 -23.35
N GLU A 5 3.17 8.05 -24.42
CA GLU A 5 2.31 6.88 -24.57
C GLU A 5 3.15 5.63 -24.78
N VAL A 6 2.89 4.56 -24.02
CA VAL A 6 3.66 3.32 -24.11
C VAL A 6 3.62 2.77 -25.53
N LEU A 7 2.51 2.95 -26.26
CA LEU A 7 2.36 2.49 -27.65
C LEU A 7 3.25 3.21 -28.66
N ASP A 8 3.78 4.39 -28.32
CA ASP A 8 4.70 5.16 -29.16
C ASP A 8 6.16 4.73 -28.96
N LEU A 9 6.44 3.86 -27.98
CA LEU A 9 7.78 3.34 -27.72
C LEU A 9 8.16 2.20 -28.69
N PRO A 10 9.47 2.01 -28.97
CA PRO A 10 9.96 0.84 -29.67
C PRO A 10 9.59 -0.48 -28.97
N ASP A 11 9.45 -1.57 -29.73
CA ASP A 11 9.01 -2.88 -29.24
C ASP A 11 9.76 -3.36 -28.00
N ASP A 12 11.10 -3.28 -28.01
CA ASP A 12 11.94 -3.70 -26.88
C ASP A 12 11.65 -2.88 -25.61
N ALA A 13 11.39 -1.57 -25.75
CA ALA A 13 11.05 -0.71 -24.62
C ALA A 13 9.64 -0.99 -24.10
N ARG A 14 8.69 -1.31 -24.99
CA ARG A 14 7.33 -1.74 -24.59
C ARG A 14 7.36 -3.05 -23.82
N GLU A 15 8.21 -3.98 -24.22
CA GLU A 15 8.35 -5.25 -23.50
C GLU A 15 8.94 -5.05 -22.10
N LEU A 16 9.94 -4.16 -21.95
CA LEU A 16 10.45 -3.80 -20.62
C LEU A 16 9.35 -3.20 -19.72
N VAL A 17 8.52 -2.31 -20.26
CA VAL A 17 7.39 -1.74 -19.50
C VAL A 17 6.38 -2.82 -19.11
N ARG A 18 6.04 -3.74 -20.04
CA ARG A 18 5.13 -4.86 -19.78
C ARG A 18 5.65 -5.79 -18.69
N GLU A 19 6.93 -6.16 -18.73
CA GLU A 19 7.54 -7.01 -17.71
C GLU A 19 7.52 -6.35 -16.33
N CYS A 20 7.69 -5.03 -16.25
CA CYS A 20 7.54 -4.27 -15.01
C CYS A 20 6.07 -4.26 -14.53
N GLU A 21 5.12 -3.93 -15.40
CA GLU A 21 3.70 -3.79 -15.06
C GLU A 21 3.08 -5.13 -14.64
N VAL A 22 3.30 -6.19 -15.41
CA VAL A 22 2.61 -7.48 -15.23
C VAL A 22 3.30 -8.36 -14.19
N ARG A 23 4.63 -8.34 -14.13
CA ARG A 23 5.40 -9.26 -13.26
C ARG A 23 6.03 -8.59 -12.05
N GLY A 24 5.96 -7.26 -11.94
CA GLY A 24 6.68 -6.51 -10.91
C GLY A 24 8.20 -6.61 -11.06
N THR A 25 8.70 -6.85 -12.27
CA THR A 25 10.14 -6.93 -12.52
C THR A 25 10.77 -5.54 -12.38
N ARG A 26 11.89 -5.43 -11.66
CA ARG A 26 12.69 -4.20 -11.61
C ARG A 26 13.83 -4.28 -12.61
N THR A 27 13.92 -3.33 -13.53
CA THR A 27 15.01 -3.29 -14.52
C THR A 27 15.98 -2.16 -14.23
N LEU A 28 17.24 -2.51 -13.95
CA LEU A 28 18.31 -1.53 -13.74
C LEU A 28 18.97 -1.18 -15.08
N LEU A 29 18.85 0.08 -15.50
CA LEU A 29 19.49 0.60 -16.70
C LEU A 29 20.88 1.11 -16.34
N GLN A 30 21.89 0.66 -17.07
CA GLN A 30 23.29 0.99 -16.81
C GLN A 30 23.96 1.69 -17.99
N ARG A 31 24.95 2.54 -17.70
CA ARG A 31 25.88 3.12 -18.67
C ARG A 31 27.30 2.82 -18.23
N ASN A 32 28.05 2.07 -19.05
CA ASN A 32 29.41 1.63 -18.75
C ASN A 32 29.53 0.93 -17.38
N GLY A 33 28.61 0.02 -17.07
CA GLY A 33 28.55 -0.73 -15.80
C GLY A 33 28.05 0.07 -14.59
N ARG A 34 27.75 1.37 -14.75
CA ARG A 34 27.19 2.21 -13.68
C ARG A 34 25.66 2.32 -13.81
N PRO A 35 24.88 2.06 -12.76
CA PRO A 35 23.44 2.32 -12.76
C PRO A 35 23.13 3.80 -13.01
N VAL A 36 22.19 4.07 -13.92
CA VAL A 36 21.76 5.44 -14.28
C VAL A 36 20.25 5.66 -14.13
N ALA A 37 19.45 4.61 -14.24
CA ALA A 37 18.02 4.65 -14.02
C ALA A 37 17.52 3.25 -13.60
N MET A 38 16.35 3.22 -12.98
CA MET A 38 15.63 1.98 -12.70
C MET A 38 14.22 2.14 -13.26
N LEU A 39 13.75 1.11 -13.96
CA LEU A 39 12.37 0.97 -14.37
C LEU A 39 11.65 0.07 -13.36
N VAL A 40 10.54 0.57 -12.86
CA VAL A 40 9.58 -0.11 -11.98
C VAL A 40 8.17 0.22 -12.48
N SER A 41 7.18 -0.58 -12.11
CA SER A 41 5.79 -0.22 -12.42
C SER A 41 5.38 1.05 -11.67
N TYR A 42 4.36 1.74 -12.17
CA TYR A 42 3.85 2.94 -11.50
C TYR A 42 3.32 2.62 -10.09
N ASP A 43 2.59 1.51 -9.94
CA ASP A 43 2.06 1.07 -8.65
C ASP A 43 3.18 0.74 -7.67
N GLU A 44 4.27 0.11 -8.13
CA GLU A 44 5.45 -0.16 -7.31
C GLU A 44 6.16 1.14 -6.89
N TYR A 45 6.27 2.11 -7.78
CA TYR A 45 6.79 3.44 -7.43
C TYR A 45 5.92 4.11 -6.35
N LEU A 46 4.59 4.07 -6.48
CA LEU A 46 3.68 4.62 -5.48
C LEU A 46 3.81 3.91 -4.14
N ALA A 47 3.91 2.58 -4.14
CA ALA A 47 4.11 1.76 -2.95
C ALA A 47 5.46 2.07 -2.26
N LEU A 48 6.54 2.25 -3.03
CA LEU A 48 7.85 2.67 -2.51
C LEU A 48 7.77 4.06 -1.88
N ARG A 49 7.09 5.01 -2.54
CA ARG A 49 6.89 6.35 -1.98
C ARG A 49 6.10 6.29 -0.68
N GLU A 50 5.01 5.54 -0.65
CA GLU A 50 4.19 5.35 0.56
C GLU A 50 4.99 4.73 1.70
N THR A 51 5.84 3.74 1.37
CA THR A 51 6.75 3.13 2.35
C THR A 51 7.67 4.17 2.96
N VAL A 52 8.28 5.03 2.14
CA VAL A 52 9.19 6.09 2.60
C VAL A 52 8.45 7.13 3.43
N ASP A 53 7.24 7.51 3.03
CA ASP A 53 6.43 8.50 3.75
C ASP A 53 6.06 7.99 5.15
N ILE A 54 5.62 6.74 5.27
CA ILE A 54 5.28 6.13 6.56
C ILE A 54 6.54 5.88 7.40
N ALA A 55 7.62 5.38 6.81
CA ALA A 55 8.86 5.09 7.54
C ALA A 55 9.54 6.35 8.09
N ASN A 56 9.29 7.52 7.48
CA ASN A 56 9.74 8.81 7.97
C ASN A 56 8.76 9.49 8.95
N ASP A 57 7.61 8.87 9.24
CA ASP A 57 6.65 9.32 10.24
C ASP A 57 6.85 8.50 11.54
N PRO A 58 7.60 9.04 12.52
CA PRO A 58 7.91 8.30 13.74
C PRO A 58 6.66 8.05 14.61
N ASP A 59 5.68 8.95 14.58
CA ASP A 59 4.47 8.83 15.38
C ASP A 59 3.57 7.74 14.80
N LEU A 60 3.39 7.73 13.47
CA LEU A 60 2.66 6.65 12.79
C LEU A 60 3.37 5.31 12.97
N THR A 61 4.70 5.26 12.84
CA THR A 61 5.47 4.03 13.04
C THR A 61 5.33 3.51 14.47
N ALA A 62 5.36 4.39 15.48
CA ALA A 62 5.13 4.02 16.86
C ALA A 62 3.70 3.50 17.09
N ALA A 63 2.70 4.15 16.48
CA ALA A 63 1.30 3.71 16.55
C ALA A 63 1.09 2.32 15.92
N ILE A 64 1.68 2.04 14.76
CA ILE A 64 1.62 0.71 14.11
C ILE A 64 2.26 -0.36 14.99
N ASN A 65 3.41 -0.07 15.59
CA ASN A 65 4.08 -1.01 16.48
C ASN A 65 3.25 -1.30 17.73
N ALA A 66 2.65 -0.28 18.34
CA ALA A 66 1.76 -0.45 19.48
C ALA A 66 0.49 -1.25 19.10
N ALA A 67 -0.13 -0.92 17.97
CA ALA A 67 -1.29 -1.64 17.41
C ALA A 67 -1.01 -3.12 17.16
N SER A 68 0.22 -3.48 16.79
CA SER A 68 0.59 -4.88 16.53
C SER A 68 0.60 -5.76 17.78
N GLU A 69 0.62 -5.16 18.98
CA GLU A 69 0.51 -5.84 20.27
C GLU A 69 -0.93 -5.90 20.81
N GLU A 70 -1.87 -5.21 20.16
CA GLU A 70 -3.28 -5.23 20.55
C GLU A 70 -3.97 -6.52 20.07
N GLU A 71 -4.88 -7.05 20.89
CA GLU A 71 -5.72 -8.19 20.49
C GLU A 71 -6.80 -7.70 19.50
N PRO A 72 -6.77 -8.14 18.24
CA PRO A 72 -7.70 -7.64 17.24
C PRO A 72 -9.08 -8.26 17.42
N GLN A 73 -10.11 -7.51 17.08
CA GLN A 73 -11.51 -7.93 17.17
C GLN A 73 -12.10 -8.05 15.78
N ARG A 74 -12.89 -9.10 15.57
CA ARG A 74 -13.54 -9.34 14.28
C ARG A 74 -14.54 -8.21 13.99
N HIS A 75 -14.39 -7.59 12.82
CA HIS A 75 -15.28 -6.54 12.33
C HIS A 75 -16.20 -7.06 11.21
N SER A 76 -15.66 -7.79 10.24
CA SER A 76 -16.41 -8.41 9.14
C SER A 76 -16.01 -9.88 8.94
N GLU A 77 -16.33 -10.47 7.78
CA GLU A 77 -15.94 -11.84 7.47
C GLU A 77 -14.44 -12.04 7.54
N ARG A 78 -13.66 -11.15 6.91
CA ARG A 78 -12.19 -11.23 6.79
C ARG A 78 -11.47 -10.03 7.42
N ILE A 79 -12.16 -9.00 7.88
CA ILE A 79 -11.52 -7.84 8.52
C ILE A 79 -11.57 -7.97 10.04
N TRP A 80 -10.40 -7.77 10.64
CA TRP A 80 -10.21 -7.64 12.08
C TRP A 80 -9.59 -6.28 12.36
N LEU A 81 -10.09 -5.58 13.37
CA LEU A 81 -9.62 -4.25 13.77
C LEU A 81 -8.95 -4.32 15.12
N VAL A 82 -7.82 -3.64 15.27
CA VAL A 82 -7.28 -3.34 16.59
C VAL A 82 -8.15 -2.26 17.28
N PRO A 83 -8.33 -2.31 18.61
CA PRO A 83 -9.09 -1.31 19.37
C PRO A 83 -8.75 0.15 19.06
N SER A 84 -7.48 0.48 18.79
CA SER A 84 -7.08 1.85 18.44
C SER A 84 -7.66 2.37 17.12
N VAL A 85 -7.99 1.49 16.16
CA VAL A 85 -8.63 1.85 14.89
C VAL A 85 -10.10 2.21 15.08
N ASP A 86 -10.81 1.48 15.95
CA ASP A 86 -12.23 1.71 16.23
C ASP A 86 -12.49 3.05 16.95
N GLN A 87 -11.45 3.62 17.58
CA GLN A 87 -11.52 4.90 18.30
C GLN A 87 -11.27 6.11 17.40
N VAL A 88 -10.94 5.92 16.11
CA VAL A 88 -10.66 7.02 15.20
C VAL A 88 -11.93 7.84 14.96
N ASN A 89 -11.85 9.14 15.28
CA ASN A 89 -12.97 10.05 15.02
C ASN A 89 -13.04 10.40 13.53
N LEU A 90 -13.98 9.77 12.83
CA LEU A 90 -14.27 9.97 11.42
C LEU A 90 -15.50 10.86 11.23
N ALA A 91 -15.41 11.79 10.29
CA ALA A 91 -16.56 12.50 9.76
C ALA A 91 -17.47 11.54 8.99
N GLU A 92 -18.75 11.91 8.79
CA GLU A 92 -19.74 11.05 8.12
C GLU A 92 -19.28 10.61 6.73
N HIS A 93 -18.76 11.53 5.91
CA HIS A 93 -18.24 11.20 4.58
C HIS A 93 -17.02 10.26 4.62
N GLU A 94 -16.18 10.37 5.66
CA GLU A 94 -15.02 9.49 5.82
C GLU A 94 -15.42 8.07 6.21
N ARG A 95 -16.50 7.92 6.97
CA ARG A 95 -17.06 6.58 7.28
C ARG A 95 -17.50 5.87 6.02
N VAL A 96 -18.19 6.58 5.13
CA VAL A 96 -18.59 6.03 3.82
C VAL A 96 -17.36 5.59 3.00
N LEU A 97 -16.27 6.36 3.02
CA LEU A 97 -15.03 5.98 2.35
C LEU A 97 -14.37 4.74 2.99
N VAL A 98 -14.36 4.65 4.31
CA VAL A 98 -13.81 3.51 5.05
C VAL A 98 -14.64 2.26 4.82
N ASP A 99 -15.97 2.37 4.87
CA ASP A 99 -16.88 1.25 4.60
C ASP A 99 -16.64 0.69 3.20
N GLY A 100 -16.59 1.56 2.18
CA GLY A 100 -16.29 1.14 0.81
C GLY A 100 -14.87 0.58 0.61
N ALA A 101 -13.90 1.03 1.41
CA ALA A 101 -12.55 0.46 1.40
C ALA A 101 -12.51 -0.91 2.08
N PHE A 102 -13.25 -1.07 3.19
CA PHE A 102 -13.39 -2.34 3.89
C PHE A 102 -14.10 -3.37 3.03
N GLU A 103 -15.18 -3.02 2.33
CA GLU A 103 -15.80 -3.94 1.36
C GLU A 103 -14.78 -4.46 0.33
N LYS A 104 -13.97 -3.57 -0.25
CA LYS A 104 -12.95 -3.98 -1.21
C LYS A 104 -11.84 -4.85 -0.62
N ILE A 105 -11.40 -4.56 0.60
CA ILE A 105 -10.36 -5.35 1.28
C ILE A 105 -10.92 -6.71 1.74
N ASP A 106 -12.19 -6.77 2.12
CA ASP A 106 -12.88 -8.02 2.48
C ASP A 106 -13.01 -8.92 1.24
N ASP A 107 -13.38 -8.35 0.08
CA ASP A 107 -13.43 -9.07 -1.20
C ASP A 107 -12.04 -9.53 -1.68
N ASP A 108 -11.06 -8.63 -1.63
CA ASP A 108 -9.67 -8.87 -2.04
C ASP A 108 -8.68 -8.35 -0.97
N PRO A 109 -8.17 -9.25 -0.10
CA PRO A 109 -7.19 -8.90 0.93
C PRO A 109 -5.90 -8.26 0.42
N ILE A 110 -5.57 -8.42 -0.87
CA ILE A 110 -4.39 -7.82 -1.50
C ILE A 110 -4.71 -6.61 -2.37
N ALA A 111 -5.89 -6.00 -2.19
CA ALA A 111 -6.32 -4.80 -2.93
C ALA A 111 -5.48 -3.54 -2.66
N GLY A 112 -4.74 -3.51 -1.54
CA GLY A 112 -3.81 -2.44 -1.21
C GLY A 112 -2.46 -2.57 -1.91
N ALA A 113 -1.59 -1.58 -1.73
CA ALA A 113 -0.20 -1.66 -2.14
C ALA A 113 0.64 -2.35 -1.04
N PRO A 114 1.51 -3.31 -1.38
CA PRO A 114 2.42 -3.92 -0.41
C PRO A 114 3.54 -2.93 -0.05
N LEU A 115 3.86 -2.81 1.23
CA LEU A 115 4.95 -1.97 1.70
C LEU A 115 6.30 -2.71 1.68
N PHE A 116 7.37 -1.93 1.52
CA PHE A 116 8.74 -2.44 1.49
C PHE A 116 9.45 -2.23 2.82
N GLU A 117 10.71 -2.66 2.92
CA GLU A 117 11.53 -2.43 4.11
C GLU A 117 11.57 -0.94 4.50
N PRO A 118 11.43 -0.59 5.79
CA PRO A 118 11.36 -1.48 6.97
C PRO A 118 9.95 -1.98 7.33
N LEU A 119 8.93 -1.64 6.54
CA LEU A 119 7.50 -1.93 6.79
C LEU A 119 7.02 -3.20 6.08
N LYS A 120 7.94 -4.08 5.71
CA LYS A 120 7.64 -5.28 4.93
C LYS A 120 6.64 -6.17 5.64
N GLY A 121 5.64 -6.64 4.90
CA GLY A 121 4.54 -7.46 5.43
C GLY A 121 3.28 -6.66 5.76
N LEU A 122 3.39 -5.33 5.79
CA LEU A 122 2.26 -4.43 5.84
C LEU A 122 1.80 -4.07 4.41
N TRP A 123 0.53 -3.70 4.34
CA TRP A 123 -0.16 -3.25 3.14
C TRP A 123 -0.85 -1.93 3.44
N VAL A 124 -1.04 -1.13 2.40
CA VAL A 124 -1.69 0.17 2.49
C VAL A 124 -2.78 0.29 1.43
N TYR A 125 -3.99 0.58 1.87
CA TYR A 125 -5.08 0.96 0.99
C TYR A 125 -5.35 2.46 1.13
N ARG A 126 -5.40 3.19 0.01
CA ARG A 126 -5.78 4.60 0.00
C ARG A 126 -7.23 4.76 -0.46
N ALA A 127 -8.03 5.40 0.39
CA ALA A 127 -9.38 5.83 0.11
C ALA A 127 -9.42 7.36 0.17
N GLU A 128 -9.19 7.99 -0.99
CA GLU A 128 -8.99 9.45 -1.10
C GLU A 128 -7.87 9.95 -0.18
N HIS A 129 -8.18 10.80 0.81
CA HIS A 129 -7.24 11.31 1.79
C HIS A 129 -7.04 10.38 3.00
N LEU A 130 -7.73 9.23 3.05
CA LEU A 130 -7.57 8.24 4.10
C LEU A 130 -6.58 7.16 3.69
N ARG A 131 -5.81 6.72 4.69
CA ARG A 131 -4.85 5.63 4.61
C ARG A 131 -5.25 4.55 5.61
N ILE A 132 -5.44 3.34 5.10
CA ILE A 132 -5.70 2.14 5.90
C ILE A 132 -4.45 1.27 5.83
N LEU A 133 -3.82 1.04 6.96
CA LEU A 133 -2.66 0.18 7.10
C LEU A 133 -3.09 -1.14 7.74
N TYR A 134 -2.72 -2.23 7.09
CA TYR A 134 -3.14 -3.55 7.51
C TYR A 134 -2.07 -4.60 7.20
N ARG A 135 -2.16 -5.76 7.84
CA ARG A 135 -1.39 -6.96 7.47
C ARG A 135 -2.34 -8.04 6.97
N VAL A 136 -1.91 -8.80 5.98
CA VAL A 136 -2.61 -10.03 5.58
C VAL A 136 -2.26 -11.11 6.61
N ALA A 137 -3.29 -11.78 7.13
CA ALA A 137 -3.21 -12.74 8.22
C ALA A 137 -3.82 -14.08 7.76
N PRO A 138 -3.05 -14.92 7.04
CA PRO A 138 -3.55 -16.19 6.51
C PRO A 138 -4.08 -17.14 7.59
N GLU A 139 -3.55 -17.04 8.81
CA GLU A 139 -3.94 -17.84 9.98
C GLU A 139 -5.40 -17.66 10.38
N ILE A 140 -5.97 -16.48 10.13
CA ILE A 140 -7.38 -16.14 10.39
C ILE A 140 -8.19 -15.98 9.08
N GLY A 141 -7.56 -16.27 7.93
CA GLY A 141 -8.20 -16.18 6.61
C GLY A 141 -8.60 -14.77 6.20
N GLY A 142 -7.88 -13.74 6.65
CA GLY A 142 -8.27 -12.34 6.43
C GLY A 142 -7.14 -11.33 6.63
N VAL A 143 -7.49 -10.13 7.08
CA VAL A 143 -6.57 -9.04 7.37
C VAL A 143 -6.76 -8.50 8.78
N VAL A 144 -5.69 -7.95 9.34
CA VAL A 144 -5.75 -7.15 10.57
C VAL A 144 -5.40 -5.71 10.23
N VAL A 145 -6.36 -4.80 10.40
CA VAL A 145 -6.15 -3.36 10.24
C VAL A 145 -5.51 -2.82 11.51
N LEU A 146 -4.36 -2.18 11.34
CA LEU A 146 -3.50 -1.68 12.41
C LEU A 146 -3.61 -0.18 12.58
N SER A 147 -3.95 0.55 11.52
CA SER A 147 -4.05 2.01 11.58
C SER A 147 -4.98 2.55 10.49
N LEU A 148 -5.70 3.60 10.85
CA LEU A 148 -6.53 4.41 9.95
C LEU A 148 -6.17 5.87 10.18
N THR A 149 -5.57 6.51 9.19
CA THR A 149 -5.05 7.88 9.29
C THR A 149 -5.43 8.73 8.10
N ARG A 150 -5.38 10.05 8.26
CA ARG A 150 -5.48 10.99 7.14
C ARG A 150 -4.07 11.22 6.60
N SER A 151 -3.85 10.95 5.31
CA SER A 151 -2.60 11.27 4.64
C SER A 151 -2.73 12.63 3.95
N VAL A 152 -1.72 13.47 4.10
CA VAL A 152 -1.56 14.65 3.23
C VAL A 152 -1.11 14.13 1.85
N ALA A 153 -1.69 14.66 0.78
CA ALA A 153 -1.43 14.24 -0.60
C ALA A 153 -0.07 14.75 -1.11
#